data_AF-A0AAV2BF76-F1
#
_entry.id   AF-A0AAV2BF76-F1
#
_cell.length_a   1.000
_cell.length_b   1.000
_cell.length_c   1.000
_cell.angle_alpha   90.00
_cell.angle_beta   90.00
_cell.angle_gamma   90.00
#
_symmetry.space_group_name_H-M   'P 1'
#
loop_
_entity.id
_entity.type
_entity.pdbx_description
1 polymer ?
#
loop_
_entity_poly.entity_id
_entity_poly.type
_entity_poly.pdbx_seq_one_letter_code
_entity_poly.pdbx_strand_id
1 'polypeptide(L)'
;MSKYKISQEMLFHADQKKHLQDAVFELSTVAHQHLKLARQLSSDLPKQVKRIFLPAVATEIYLKTLEETDFDVFHPKNQRRNNLLAFHLWFHKLKNTY
;
A
#
# COMPACT_ATOMS: atom_id res chain seq x y z
N MET A 1 -0.30 -18.26 -0.28
CA MET A 1 -1.22 -18.63 -1.38
C MET A 1 -2.00 -19.93 -1.11
N SER A 2 -1.51 -20.88 -0.29
CA SER A 2 -2.24 -22.11 0.04
C SER A 2 -3.37 -21.97 1.07
N LYS A 3 -3.43 -20.85 1.80
CA LYS A 3 -4.44 -20.59 2.86
C LYS A 3 -5.85 -20.32 2.32
N TYR A 4 -5.97 -19.90 1.05
CA TYR A 4 -7.24 -19.43 0.47
C TYR A 4 -7.75 -20.25 -0.73
N LYS A 5 -7.08 -21.35 -1.12
CA LYS A 5 -7.44 -22.15 -2.33
C LYS A 5 -7.72 -21.29 -3.58
N ILE A 6 -7.04 -20.16 -3.76
CA ILE A 6 -7.29 -19.27 -4.90
C ILE A 6 -6.53 -19.83 -6.12
N SER A 7 -7.26 -20.46 -7.04
CA SER A 7 -6.76 -20.78 -8.38
C SER A 7 -6.82 -19.51 -9.24
N GLN A 8 -5.84 -19.28 -10.11
CA GLN A 8 -5.74 -18.05 -10.92
C GLN A 8 -6.99 -17.81 -11.80
N GLU A 9 -7.67 -18.89 -12.18
CA GLU A 9 -8.90 -18.88 -12.97
C GLU A 9 -10.14 -18.39 -12.18
N MET A 10 -10.08 -18.46 -10.84
CA MET A 10 -11.18 -18.05 -9.95
C MET A 10 -11.21 -16.54 -9.65
N LEU A 11 -10.16 -15.79 -10.01
CA LEU A 11 -10.07 -14.35 -9.79
C LEU A 11 -11.06 -13.52 -10.63
N PHE A 12 -11.60 -14.12 -11.71
CA PHE A 12 -12.49 -13.44 -12.66
C PHE A 12 -13.99 -13.73 -12.44
N HIS A 13 -14.34 -14.58 -11.46
CA HIS A 13 -15.73 -14.90 -11.16
C HIS A 13 -16.31 -13.92 -10.12
N ALA A 14 -17.43 -13.28 -10.44
CA ALA A 14 -18.07 -12.25 -9.62
C ALA A 14 -18.40 -12.71 -8.18
N ASP A 15 -18.64 -14.01 -8.00
CA ASP A 15 -18.98 -14.64 -6.72
C ASP A 15 -17.80 -14.69 -5.72
N GLN A 16 -16.56 -14.54 -6.20
CA GLN A 16 -15.34 -14.64 -5.38
C GLN A 16 -14.71 -13.27 -5.08
N LYS A 17 -15.36 -12.16 -5.47
CA LYS A 17 -14.89 -10.79 -5.21
C LYS A 17 -14.62 -10.56 -3.71
N LYS A 18 -15.50 -11.07 -2.85
CA LYS A 18 -15.38 -10.95 -1.39
C LYS A 18 -14.16 -11.70 -0.83
N HIS A 19 -13.94 -12.94 -1.26
CA HIS A 19 -12.78 -13.72 -0.83
C HIS A 19 -11.45 -13.08 -1.25
N LEU A 20 -11.43 -12.45 -2.43
CA LEU A 20 -10.27 -11.68 -2.86
C LEU A 20 -10.07 -10.43 -2.01
N GLN A 21 -11.13 -9.66 -1.73
CA GLN A 21 -11.07 -8.49 -0.85
C GLN A 21 -10.55 -8.87 0.54
N ASP A 22 -11.04 -9.97 1.12
CA ASP A 22 -10.58 -10.46 2.43
C ASP A 22 -9.08 -10.82 2.41
N ALA A 23 -8.60 -11.48 1.36
CA ALA A 23 -7.19 -11.80 1.19
C ALA A 23 -6.33 -10.54 1.02
N VAL A 24 -6.82 -9.56 0.27
CA VAL A 24 -6.15 -8.26 0.07
C VAL A 24 -6.14 -7.45 1.36
N PHE A 25 -7.23 -7.50 2.15
CA PHE A 25 -7.32 -6.88 3.47
C PHE A 25 -6.27 -7.43 4.43
N GLU A 26 -6.17 -8.77 4.54
CA GLU A 26 -5.15 -9.39 5.39
C GLU A 26 -3.73 -8.99 4.97
N LEU A 27 -3.44 -9.04 3.66
CA LEU A 27 -2.14 -8.66 3.14
C LEU A 27 -1.84 -7.18 3.39
N SER A 28 -2.81 -6.30 3.16
CA SER A 28 -2.69 -4.86 3.37
C SER A 28 -2.46 -4.53 4.84
N THR A 29 -3.10 -5.27 5.75
CA THR A 29 -2.91 -5.14 7.20
C THR A 29 -1.47 -5.45 7.60
N VAL A 30 -0.91 -6.57 7.12
CA VAL A 30 0.49 -6.93 7.38
C VAL A 30 1.45 -5.89 6.79
N ALA A 31 1.19 -5.44 5.56
CA ALA A 31 2.00 -4.41 4.91
C ALA A 31 1.98 -3.08 5.69
N HIS A 32 0.81 -2.67 6.19
CA HIS A 32 0.66 -1.46 6.99
C HIS A 32 1.40 -1.56 8.34
N GLN A 33 1.34 -2.73 8.99
CA GLN A 33 2.11 -2.98 10.22
C GLN A 33 3.62 -2.87 9.98
N HIS A 34 4.13 -3.47 8.90
CA HIS A 34 5.54 -3.37 8.53
C HIS A 34 5.96 -1.93 8.24
N LEU A 35 5.12 -1.16 7.54
CA LEU A 35 5.38 0.25 7.24
C LEU A 35 5.43 1.09 8.51
N LYS A 36 4.50 0.87 9.45
CA LYS A 36 4.48 1.55 10.75
C LYS A 36 5.73 1.24 11.57
N LEU A 37 6.14 -0.03 11.62
CA LEU A 37 7.34 -0.45 12.33
C LEU A 37 8.62 0.15 11.69
N ALA A 38 8.71 0.16 10.36
CA ALA A 38 9.83 0.79 9.65
C ALA A 38 9.93 2.29 9.96
N ARG A 39 8.80 2.99 10.05
CA ARG A 39 8.76 4.41 10.45
C ARG A 39 9.23 4.62 11.88
N GLN A 40 8.79 3.77 12.80
CA GLN A 40 9.24 3.81 14.19
C GLN A 40 10.75 3.62 14.29
N LEU A 41 11.33 2.62 13.61
CA LEU A 41 12.78 2.42 13.60
C LEU A 41 13.55 3.55 12.89
N SER A 42 12.92 4.22 11.92
CA SER A 42 13.54 5.34 11.20
C SER A 42 13.69 6.61 12.03
N SER A 43 13.06 6.71 13.21
CA SER A 43 13.21 7.89 14.09
C SER A 43 14.67 8.08 14.50
N ASP A 44 15.39 6.98 14.69
CA ASP A 44 16.73 6.94 15.25
C ASP A 44 17.82 7.10 14.17
N LEU A 45 17.42 7.20 12.89
CA LEU A 45 18.34 7.32 11.76
C LEU A 45 18.75 8.77 11.47
N PRO A 46 20.01 8.99 11.02
CA PRO A 46 20.47 10.30 10.56
C PRO A 46 19.62 10.84 9.40
N LYS A 47 19.38 12.16 9.39
CA LYS A 47 18.53 12.85 8.39
C LYS A 47 18.96 12.60 6.95
N GLN A 48 20.24 12.34 6.69
CA GLN A 48 20.76 12.07 5.34
C GLN A 48 20.23 10.75 4.77
N VAL A 49 19.99 9.74 5.62
CA VAL A 49 19.56 8.39 5.24
C VAL A 49 18.05 8.34 5.00
N LYS A 50 17.28 9.23 5.65
CA LYS A 50 15.81 9.23 5.58
C LYS A 50 15.26 9.34 4.16
N ARG A 51 15.99 9.98 3.23
CA ARG A 51 15.61 10.09 1.82
C ARG A 51 15.49 8.74 1.09
N ILE A 52 16.19 7.70 1.56
CA ILE A 52 16.10 6.35 0.99
C ILE A 52 14.71 5.74 1.22
N PHE A 53 13.98 6.21 2.24
CA PHE A 53 12.62 5.75 2.55
C PHE A 53 11.51 6.49 1.79
N LEU A 54 11.84 7.35 0.81
CA LEU A 54 10.84 7.97 -0.08
C LEU A 54 9.84 6.98 -0.71
N PRO A 55 10.23 5.76 -1.14
CA PRO A 55 9.28 4.78 -1.65
C PRO A 55 8.22 4.35 -0.62
N ALA A 56 8.50 4.45 0.68
CA ALA A 56 7.52 4.11 1.73
C ALA A 56 6.30 5.04 1.69
N VAL A 57 6.49 6.30 1.30
CA VAL A 57 5.39 7.27 1.09
C VAL A 57 4.46 6.79 -0.03
N ALA A 58 5.02 6.30 -1.13
CA ALA A 58 4.23 5.77 -2.25
C ALA A 58 3.43 4.52 -1.81
N THR A 59 4.05 3.63 -1.04
CA THR A 59 3.39 2.45 -0.49
C THR A 59 2.26 2.83 0.46
N GLU A 60 2.45 3.81 1.35
CA GLU A 60 1.40 4.27 2.25
C GLU A 60 0.20 4.84 1.48
N ILE A 61 0.44 5.68 0.48
CA ILE A 61 -0.62 6.26 -0.36
C ILE A 61 -1.42 5.14 -1.03
N TYR A 62 -0.75 4.11 -1.54
CA TYR A 62 -1.41 2.99 -2.17
C TYR A 62 -2.26 2.18 -1.18
N LEU A 63 -1.72 1.87 0.01
CA LEU A 63 -2.46 1.17 1.07
C LEU A 63 -3.70 1.95 1.52
N LYS A 64 -3.62 3.28 1.63
CA LYS A 64 -4.78 4.14 1.92
C LYS A 64 -5.81 4.11 0.79
N THR A 65 -5.36 4.11 -0.45
CA THR A 65 -6.27 4.01 -1.61
C THR A 65 -7.02 2.67 -1.60
N LEU A 66 -6.33 1.58 -1.26
CA LEU A 66 -6.97 0.27 -1.09
C LEU A 66 -8.03 0.30 0.01
N GLU A 67 -7.73 0.88 1.17
CA GLU A 67 -8.67 1.06 2.28
C GLU A 67 -9.92 1.86 1.87
N GLU A 68 -9.74 2.98 1.15
CA GLU A 68 -10.84 3.80 0.63
C GLU A 68 -11.73 3.08 -0.40
N THR A 69 -11.22 2.02 -1.01
CA THR A 69 -11.93 1.22 -2.03
C THR A 69 -12.41 -0.12 -1.52
N ASP A 70 -12.49 -0.29 -0.18
CA ASP A 70 -12.92 -1.55 0.44
C ASP A 70 -12.09 -2.75 -0.06
N PHE A 71 -10.78 -2.54 -0.21
CA PHE A 71 -9.80 -3.53 -0.66
C PHE A 71 -10.09 -4.13 -2.04
N ASP A 72 -10.88 -3.44 -2.87
CA ASP A 72 -11.14 -3.83 -4.26
C ASP A 72 -9.96 -3.42 -5.17
N VAL A 73 -9.06 -4.37 -5.42
CA VAL A 73 -7.89 -4.18 -6.29
C VAL A 73 -8.29 -3.80 -7.73
N PHE A 74 -9.47 -4.21 -8.19
CA PHE A 74 -9.96 -3.90 -9.53
C PHE A 74 -10.69 -2.57 -9.62
N HIS A 75 -10.84 -1.85 -8.50
CA HIS A 75 -11.47 -0.54 -8.51
C HIS A 75 -10.71 0.41 -9.45
N PRO A 76 -11.39 1.21 -10.31
CA PRO A 76 -10.74 2.11 -11.26
C PRO A 76 -9.76 3.10 -10.61
N LYS A 77 -9.95 3.42 -9.33
CA LYS A 77 -9.03 4.26 -8.53
C LYS A 77 -7.67 3.59 -8.30
N ASN A 78 -7.63 2.28 -8.09
CA ASN A 78 -6.39 1.52 -7.84
C ASN A 78 -5.62 1.21 -9.13
N GLN A 79 -6.33 1.14 -10.27
CA GLN A 79 -5.71 0.92 -11.58
C GLN A 79 -5.02 2.18 -12.14
N ARG A 80 -5.45 3.36 -11.71
CA ARG A 80 -4.90 4.63 -12.18
C ARG A 80 -3.66 5.01 -11.37
N ARG A 81 -2.61 5.40 -12.08
CA ARG A 81 -1.41 5.97 -11.45
C ARG A 81 -1.81 7.27 -10.72
N ASN A 82 -1.39 7.42 -9.47
CA ASN A 82 -1.67 8.66 -8.75
C ASN A 82 -0.92 9.83 -9.44
N ASN A 83 -1.64 10.79 -9.98
CA ASN A 83 -1.05 11.95 -10.66
C ASN A 83 -0.44 12.96 -9.67
N LEU A 84 -0.83 12.90 -8.38
CA LEU A 84 -0.32 13.74 -7.30
C LEU A 84 0.90 13.12 -6.59
N LEU A 85 1.32 11.91 -6.98
CA LEU A 85 2.41 11.17 -6.33
C LEU A 85 3.73 11.96 -6.37
N ALA A 86 4.04 12.59 -7.50
CA ALA A 86 5.23 13.43 -7.65
C ALA A 86 5.21 14.66 -6.72
N PHE A 87 4.04 15.29 -6.56
CA PHE A 87 3.86 16.41 -5.65
C PHE A 87 4.01 15.98 -4.19
N HIS A 88 3.43 14.83 -3.82
CA HIS A 88 3.54 14.27 -2.48
C HIS A 88 5.00 13.93 -2.13
N LEU A 89 5.72 13.27 -3.04
CA LEU A 89 7.15 12.95 -2.87
C LEU A 89 8.01 14.23 -2.73
N TRP A 90 7.70 15.27 -3.49
CA TRP A 90 8.41 16.54 -3.39
C TRP A 90 8.17 17.23 -2.03
N PHE A 91 6.93 17.21 -1.54
CA PHE A 91 6.58 17.77 -0.23
C PHE A 91 7.24 17.00 0.92
N HIS A 92 7.26 15.68 0.86
CA HIS A 92 7.95 14.82 1.83
C HIS A 92 9.48 15.00 1.80
N LYS A 93 10.06 15.15 0.61
CA LYS A 93 11.48 15.50 0.45
C LYS A 93 11.83 16.84 1.12
N LEU A 94 10.94 17.83 1.02
CA LEU A 94 11.14 19.16 1.63
C LEU A 94 10.95 19.14 3.15
N LYS A 95 9.95 18.42 3.65
CA LYS A 95 9.68 18.32 5.09
C LYS A 95 10.57 17.30 5.82
N ASN A 96 11.48 16.62 5.10
CA ASN A 96 12.39 15.60 5.63
C ASN A 96 11.67 14.53 6.48
N THR A 97 10.41 14.29 6.12
CA THR A 97 9.47 13.37 6.75
C THR A 97 9.03 12.41 5.65
N TYR A 98 9.03 11.11 5.95
CA TYR A 98 8.75 10.03 5.00
C TYR A 98 7.84 9.01 5.70
#